data_AF-U1P777-F1
#
_entry.id   AF-U1P777-F1
#
_cell.length_a   1.000
_cell.length_b   1.000
_cell.length_c   1.000
_cell.angle_alpha   90.00
_cell.angle_beta   90.00
_cell.angle_gamma   90.00
#
_symmetry.space_group_name_H-M   'P 1'
#
loop_
_entity.id
_entity.type
_entity.pdbx_description
1 polymer ?
#
loop_
_entity_poly.entity_id
_entity_poly.type
_entity_poly.pdbx_seq_one_letter_code
_entity_poly.pdbx_strand_id
1 'polypeptide(L)'
;MFTGRTDTPCCLCGSGKTDRRIEVPPRAVTLMENSGPIAWQDIVTPVTLQFCADDWELVRDLALEMNHHPLSRCNVAYASFDLRDDFEAMLNETKEAVDHSEMEHRLLERSREVLADADDPMTETRDLVEAAVIDATLSELESVPSAAE
;
A
#
# COMPACT_ATOMS: atom_id res chain seq x y z
N MET A 1 4.08 -26.13 -14.78
CA MET A 1 3.23 -25.11 -14.13
C MET A 1 4.09 -23.85 -14.04
N PHE A 2 3.57 -22.72 -14.51
CA PHE A 2 4.33 -21.54 -14.95
C PHE A 2 5.38 -21.04 -13.94
N THR A 3 6.61 -20.85 -14.41
CA THR A 3 7.74 -20.22 -13.73
C THR A 3 7.61 -18.70 -13.82
N GLY A 4 7.05 -18.07 -12.78
CA GLY A 4 7.06 -16.60 -12.63
C GLY A 4 7.64 -16.28 -11.26
N ARG A 5 8.95 -16.09 -11.19
CA ARG A 5 9.62 -15.68 -9.95
C ARG A 5 9.34 -14.20 -9.74
N THR A 6 8.36 -13.87 -8.91
CA THR A 6 8.24 -12.54 -8.30
C THR A 6 8.46 -12.69 -6.80
N ASP A 7 9.70 -13.06 -6.46
CA ASP A 7 10.26 -12.92 -5.12
C ASP A 7 10.49 -11.41 -4.85
N THR A 8 9.44 -10.60 -4.94
CA THR A 8 9.52 -9.19 -4.58
C THR A 8 9.92 -9.13 -3.10
N PRO A 9 11.04 -8.47 -2.75
CA PRO A 9 11.57 -8.51 -1.40
C PRO A 9 10.61 -7.93 -0.36
N CYS A 10 10.85 -8.26 0.91
CA CYS A 10 10.17 -7.59 2.01
C CYS A 10 10.40 -6.07 1.96
N CYS A 11 9.32 -5.28 2.09
CA CYS A 11 9.41 -3.81 2.00
C CYS A 11 10.33 -3.21 3.07
N LEU A 12 10.45 -3.84 4.25
CA LEU A 12 11.18 -3.32 5.41
C LEU A 12 12.65 -3.72 5.37
N CYS A 13 12.96 -5.02 5.30
CA CYS A 13 14.33 -5.50 5.38
C CYS A 13 14.98 -5.89 4.04
N GLY A 14 14.21 -5.94 2.94
CA GLY A 14 14.71 -6.39 1.63
C GLY A 14 15.00 -7.90 1.55
N SER A 15 14.49 -8.71 2.49
CA SER A 15 14.61 -10.17 2.42
C SER A 15 13.89 -10.72 1.18
N GLY A 16 14.56 -11.59 0.42
CA GLY A 16 13.99 -12.22 -0.77
C GLY A 16 12.94 -13.31 -0.51
N LYS A 17 12.53 -13.51 0.75
CA LYS A 17 11.46 -14.46 1.13
C LYS A 17 10.24 -13.70 1.63
N THR A 18 9.17 -13.76 0.85
CA THR A 18 7.88 -13.14 1.18
C THR A 18 6.94 -14.18 1.77
N ASP A 19 6.32 -13.84 2.89
CA ASP A 19 5.35 -14.68 3.62
C ASP A 19 3.93 -14.10 3.55
N ARG A 20 3.80 -12.78 3.65
CA ARG A 20 2.52 -12.07 3.60
C ARG A 20 2.56 -10.92 2.62
N ARG A 21 1.37 -10.55 2.13
CA ARG A 21 1.16 -9.41 1.26
C ARG A 21 -0.06 -8.64 1.74
N ILE A 22 -0.01 -7.32 1.65
CA ILE A 22 -1.18 -6.46 1.86
C ILE A 22 -1.26 -5.46 0.71
N GLU A 23 -2.46 -4.95 0.47
CA GLU A 23 -2.72 -3.87 -0.49
C GLU A 23 -2.91 -2.53 0.22
N VAL A 24 -2.39 -1.46 -0.36
CA VAL A 24 -2.58 -0.07 0.10
C VAL A 24 -2.96 0.83 -1.06
N PRO A 25 -3.66 1.97 -0.82
CA PRO A 25 -4.02 2.89 -1.88
C PRO A 25 -2.78 3.51 -2.54
N PRO A 26 -2.83 3.90 -3.83
CA PRO A 26 -1.70 4.52 -4.53
C PRO A 26 -1.08 5.72 -3.81
N ARG A 27 -1.88 6.57 -3.16
CA ARG A 27 -1.37 7.71 -2.37
C ARG A 27 -0.46 7.29 -1.21
N ALA A 28 -0.57 6.07 -0.71
CA ALA A 28 0.29 5.53 0.34
C ALA A 28 1.78 5.59 -0.04
N VAL A 29 2.11 5.55 -1.34
CA VAL A 29 3.47 5.71 -1.85
C VAL A 29 4.12 6.99 -1.35
N THR A 30 3.36 8.08 -1.21
CA THR A 30 3.90 9.36 -0.72
C THR A 30 4.45 9.31 0.71
N LEU A 31 3.99 8.33 1.51
CA LEU A 31 4.45 8.10 2.88
C LEU A 31 5.60 7.08 2.95
N MET A 32 6.00 6.49 1.83
CA MET A 32 7.01 5.43 1.78
C MET A 32 8.44 5.97 1.69
N GLU A 33 9.39 5.15 2.14
CA GLU A 33 10.81 5.45 1.97
C GLU A 33 11.21 5.36 0.48
N ASN A 34 12.05 6.29 0.02
CA ASN A 34 12.54 6.39 -1.35
C ASN A 34 11.47 6.61 -2.44
N SER A 35 10.30 7.14 -2.06
CA SER A 35 9.15 7.42 -2.95
C SER A 35 9.28 8.66 -3.83
N GLY A 36 10.22 9.57 -3.54
CA GLY A 36 10.37 10.87 -4.20
C GLY A 36 10.24 10.89 -5.74
N PRO A 37 10.79 9.93 -6.50
CA PRO A 37 10.68 9.93 -7.96
C PRO A 37 9.43 9.23 -8.52
N ILE A 38 8.58 8.60 -7.69
CA ILE A 38 7.42 7.82 -8.15
C ILE A 38 6.21 8.74 -8.33
N ALA A 39 5.70 8.81 -9.56
CA ALA A 39 4.45 9.50 -9.88
C ALA A 39 3.25 8.65 -9.45
N TRP A 40 2.87 8.73 -8.17
CA TRP A 40 1.76 7.93 -7.63
C TRP A 40 0.43 8.19 -8.36
N GLN A 41 0.26 9.38 -8.95
CA GLN A 41 -0.89 9.72 -9.77
C GLN A 41 -1.00 8.91 -11.07
N ASP A 42 0.08 8.24 -11.49
CA ASP A 42 0.10 7.40 -12.71
C ASP A 42 -0.01 5.90 -12.39
N ILE A 43 -0.09 5.53 -11.11
CA ILE A 43 -0.39 4.16 -10.69
C ILE A 43 -1.86 3.85 -11.02
N VAL A 44 -2.18 2.64 -11.48
CA VAL A 44 -3.56 2.24 -11.83
C VAL A 44 -4.11 1.06 -11.04
N THR A 45 -3.27 0.43 -10.22
CA THR A 45 -3.65 -0.69 -9.33
C THR A 45 -3.41 -0.30 -7.88
N PRO A 46 -4.03 -1.00 -6.91
CA PRO A 46 -3.55 -0.97 -5.53
C PRO A 46 -2.06 -1.30 -5.47
N VAL A 47 -1.38 -0.72 -4.50
CA VAL A 47 0.06 -0.94 -4.27
C VAL A 47 0.18 -2.14 -3.35
N THR A 48 0.83 -3.20 -3.84
CA THR A 48 1.06 -4.41 -3.05
C THR A 48 2.38 -4.31 -2.30
N LEU A 49 2.33 -4.46 -0.98
CA LEU A 49 3.49 -4.55 -0.09
C LEU A 49 3.73 -5.99 0.34
N GLN A 50 5.00 -6.37 0.47
CA GLN A 50 5.42 -7.73 0.82
C GLN A 50 6.17 -7.73 2.15
N PHE A 51 5.90 -8.74 2.99
CA PHE A 51 6.54 -8.90 4.28
C PHE A 51 7.08 -10.31 4.44
N CYS A 52 8.28 -10.43 5.00
CA CYS A 52 8.79 -11.72 5.47
C CYS A 52 8.12 -12.09 6.82
N ALA A 53 8.25 -13.35 7.23
CA ALA A 53 7.67 -13.81 8.50
C ALA A 53 8.24 -13.07 9.72
N ASP A 54 9.52 -12.70 9.69
CA ASP A 54 10.21 -12.05 10.81
C ASP A 54 9.67 -10.62 11.04
N ASP A 55 9.51 -9.85 9.97
CA ASP A 55 8.98 -8.48 10.05
C ASP A 55 7.46 -8.43 10.18
N TRP A 56 6.75 -9.51 9.79
CA TRP A 56 5.29 -9.55 9.83
C TRP A 56 4.74 -9.41 11.25
N GLU A 57 5.40 -10.01 12.25
CA GLU A 57 4.99 -9.88 13.65
C GLU A 57 5.04 -8.42 14.11
N LEU A 58 6.12 -7.70 13.77
CA LEU A 58 6.26 -6.27 14.05
C LEU A 58 5.17 -5.44 13.36
N VAL A 59 4.88 -5.74 12.10
CA VAL A 59 3.85 -5.02 11.32
C VAL A 59 2.47 -5.23 11.92
N ARG A 60 2.16 -6.47 12.35
CA ARG A 60 0.90 -6.80 13.02
C ARG A 60 0.73 -5.96 14.27
N ASP A 61 1.72 -5.94 15.16
CA ASP A 61 1.62 -5.24 16.44
C ASP A 61 1.52 -3.73 16.23
N LEU A 62 2.29 -3.19 15.27
CA LEU A 62 2.23 -1.78 14.90
C LEU A 62 0.83 -1.38 14.38
N ALA A 63 0.23 -2.20 13.50
CA ALA A 63 -1.06 -1.91 12.91
C ALA A 63 -2.22 -2.09 13.89
N LEU A 64 -2.26 -3.22 14.62
CA LEU A 64 -3.42 -3.60 15.42
C LEU A 64 -3.36 -3.06 16.86
N GLU A 65 -2.18 -3.00 17.47
CA GLU A 65 -2.06 -2.58 18.87
C GLU A 65 -1.76 -1.07 18.98
N MET A 66 -0.98 -0.53 18.03
CA MET A 66 -0.54 0.87 18.07
C MET A 66 -1.30 1.79 17.12
N ASN A 67 -2.19 1.23 16.28
CA ASN A 67 -2.95 1.95 15.25
C ASN A 67 -2.05 2.82 14.35
N HIS A 68 -0.90 2.27 13.93
CA HIS A 68 0.09 2.95 13.10
C HIS A 68 0.47 2.08 11.90
N HIS A 69 0.84 2.70 10.77
CA HIS A 69 1.30 1.96 9.59
C HIS A 69 2.84 1.87 9.45
N PRO A 70 3.38 0.83 8.75
CA PRO A 70 4.81 0.67 8.55
C PRO A 70 5.40 1.51 7.39
N LEU A 71 4.57 2.28 6.67
CA LEU A 71 4.93 2.86 5.37
C LEU A 71 6.22 3.70 5.38
N SER A 72 6.45 4.51 6.41
CA SER A 72 7.64 5.37 6.53
C SER A 72 8.98 4.64 6.52
N ARG A 73 8.97 3.31 6.72
CA ARG A 73 10.13 2.43 6.65
C ARG A 73 10.05 1.40 5.52
N CYS A 74 8.92 1.31 4.82
CA CYS A 74 8.83 0.46 3.64
C CYS A 74 9.51 1.16 2.46
N ASN A 75 10.48 0.49 1.85
CA ASN A 75 11.11 0.96 0.63
C ASN A 75 10.18 0.74 -0.57
N VAL A 76 9.79 1.83 -1.25
CA VAL A 76 8.92 1.79 -2.43
C VAL A 76 9.48 0.92 -3.56
N ALA A 77 10.81 0.75 -3.65
CA ALA A 77 11.45 -0.05 -4.69
C ALA A 77 11.09 -1.55 -4.59
N TYR A 78 10.56 -1.98 -3.46
CA TYR A 78 10.05 -3.33 -3.26
C TYR A 78 8.53 -3.40 -3.34
N ALA A 79 7.81 -2.30 -3.54
CA ALA A 79 6.38 -2.37 -3.78
C ALA A 79 6.09 -2.85 -5.21
N SER A 80 4.94 -3.49 -5.38
CA SER A 80 4.45 -3.93 -6.70
C SER A 80 3.21 -3.13 -7.07
N PHE A 81 3.23 -2.49 -8.22
CA PHE A 81 2.12 -1.72 -8.76
C PHE A 81 2.29 -1.55 -10.27
N ASP A 82 1.19 -1.36 -10.98
CA ASP A 82 1.22 -1.07 -12.40
C ASP A 82 1.09 0.44 -12.63
N LEU A 83 1.97 0.97 -13.48
CA LEU A 83 1.86 2.30 -14.05
C LEU A 83 1.08 2.23 -15.35
N ARG A 84 0.48 3.34 -15.78
CA ARG A 84 -0.17 3.42 -17.10
C ARG A 84 0.81 3.07 -18.21
N ASP A 85 0.35 2.25 -19.17
CA ASP A 85 1.15 1.72 -20.29
C ASP A 85 1.69 2.79 -21.27
N ASP A 86 1.23 4.03 -21.19
CA ASP A 86 1.43 5.08 -22.19
C ASP A 86 2.55 6.08 -21.86
N PHE A 87 3.54 5.68 -21.06
CA PHE A 87 4.71 6.48 -20.70
C PHE A 87 5.64 6.84 -21.89
N GLU A 88 5.45 6.23 -23.07
CA GLU A 88 6.34 6.37 -24.24
C GLU A 88 5.94 7.43 -25.29
N ALA A 89 4.82 8.14 -25.15
CA ALA A 89 4.44 9.15 -26.13
C ALA A 89 5.06 10.53 -25.79
N MET A 90 6.25 10.80 -26.32
CA MET A 90 6.78 12.15 -26.49
C MET A 90 5.70 13.07 -27.08
N LEU A 91 5.23 14.05 -26.30
CA LEU A 91 4.85 15.43 -26.68
C LEU A 91 3.81 16.01 -25.69
N ASN A 92 4.31 16.76 -24.71
CA ASN A 92 3.81 18.08 -24.28
C ASN A 92 2.29 18.32 -24.06
N GLU A 93 1.50 17.30 -23.74
CA GLU A 93 0.15 17.46 -23.20
C GLU A 93 0.22 17.10 -21.70
N THR A 94 0.02 18.07 -20.82
CA THR A 94 -0.18 17.82 -19.39
C THR A 94 -1.45 17.01 -19.23
N LYS A 95 -1.31 15.67 -19.22
CA LYS A 95 -2.41 14.75 -18.96
C LYS A 95 -2.93 14.95 -17.54
N GLU A 96 -4.24 14.79 -17.41
CA GLU A 96 -4.89 14.79 -16.10
C GLU A 96 -4.44 13.56 -15.29
N ALA A 97 -4.10 13.80 -14.03
CA ALA A 97 -3.77 12.77 -13.05
C ALA A 97 -4.91 11.74 -12.94
N VAL A 98 -4.59 10.49 -12.60
CA VAL A 98 -5.62 9.49 -12.30
C VAL A 98 -6.34 9.91 -11.02
N ASP A 99 -7.67 9.98 -11.09
CA ASP A 99 -8.52 10.15 -9.93
C ASP A 99 -8.65 8.81 -9.19
N HIS A 100 -8.06 8.75 -8.00
CA HIS A 100 -8.04 7.57 -7.14
C HIS A 100 -9.21 7.50 -6.16
N SER A 101 -10.08 8.51 -6.11
CA SER A 101 -11.11 8.64 -5.08
C SER A 101 -12.05 7.43 -4.98
N GLU A 102 -12.50 6.87 -6.10
CA GLU A 102 -13.37 5.69 -6.11
C GLU A 102 -12.64 4.43 -5.60
N MET A 103 -11.35 4.27 -5.93
CA MET A 103 -10.54 3.14 -5.44
C MET A 103 -10.31 3.27 -3.93
N GLU A 104 -9.91 4.46 -3.47
CA GLU A 104 -9.67 4.73 -2.06
C GLU A 104 -10.93 4.53 -1.23
N HIS A 105 -12.08 5.01 -1.71
CA HIS A 105 -13.37 4.81 -1.04
C HIS A 105 -13.71 3.32 -0.91
N ARG A 106 -13.55 2.54 -1.98
CA ARG A 106 -13.82 1.09 -1.97
C ARG A 106 -12.87 0.31 -1.05
N LEU A 107 -11.60 0.69 -1.01
CA LEU A 107 -10.63 0.09 -0.10
C LEU A 107 -11.00 0.40 1.35
N LEU A 108 -11.27 1.67 1.66
CA LEU A 108 -11.62 2.12 3.01
C LEU A 108 -12.92 1.51 3.52
N GLU A 109 -13.96 1.42 2.68
CA GLU A 109 -15.23 0.79 3.03
C GLU A 109 -15.03 -0.68 3.41
N ARG A 110 -14.30 -1.44 2.58
CA ARG A 110 -13.95 -2.84 2.85
C ARG A 110 -13.12 -2.98 4.13
N SER A 111 -12.15 -2.10 4.33
CA SER A 111 -11.33 -2.09 5.54
C SER A 111 -12.19 -1.90 6.80
N ARG A 112 -13.15 -0.99 6.76
CA ARG A 112 -14.07 -0.76 7.89
C ARG A 112 -14.97 -1.95 8.17
N GLU A 113 -15.44 -2.66 7.15
CA GLU A 113 -16.17 -3.91 7.32
C GLU A 113 -15.32 -4.97 8.03
N VAL A 114 -14.08 -5.18 7.55
CA VAL A 114 -13.14 -6.15 8.16
C VAL A 114 -12.81 -5.80 9.61
N LEU A 115 -12.60 -4.52 9.91
CA LEU A 115 -12.33 -4.06 11.28
C LEU A 115 -13.56 -4.19 12.20
N ALA A 116 -14.77 -4.09 11.67
CA ALA A 116 -16.00 -4.32 12.44
C ALA A 116 -16.16 -5.81 12.81
N ASP A 117 -15.64 -6.71 11.98
CA ASP A 117 -15.65 -8.17 12.18
C ASP A 117 -14.38 -8.68 12.86
N ALA A 118 -13.66 -7.83 13.61
CA ALA A 118 -12.38 -8.19 14.26
C ALA A 118 -12.49 -9.30 15.30
N ASP A 119 -13.64 -9.44 15.96
CA ASP A 119 -13.92 -10.51 16.93
C ASP A 119 -14.44 -11.81 16.28
N ASP A 120 -14.68 -11.82 14.95
CA ASP A 120 -15.10 -13.02 14.25
C ASP A 120 -13.91 -13.98 14.06
N PRO A 121 -13.99 -15.24 14.54
CA PRO A 121 -12.92 -16.23 14.38
C PRO A 121 -12.61 -16.61 12.92
N MET A 122 -13.47 -16.24 11.97
CA MET A 122 -13.26 -16.45 10.54
C MET A 122 -12.45 -15.32 9.89
N THR A 123 -12.26 -14.19 10.56
CA THR A 123 -11.48 -13.05 10.04
C THR A 123 -9.99 -13.34 10.16
N GLU A 124 -9.27 -13.29 9.05
CA GLU A 124 -7.83 -13.50 9.06
C GLU A 124 -7.08 -12.29 9.66
N THR A 125 -6.07 -12.55 10.48
CA THR A 125 -5.20 -11.48 11.00
C THR A 125 -4.56 -10.64 9.90
N ARG A 126 -4.27 -11.23 8.73
CA ARG A 126 -3.74 -10.50 7.58
C ARG A 126 -4.72 -9.45 7.08
N ASP A 127 -6.00 -9.78 6.99
CA ASP A 127 -7.03 -8.86 6.53
C ASP A 127 -7.23 -7.73 7.54
N LEU A 128 -7.16 -8.03 8.85
CA LEU A 128 -7.18 -7.00 9.90
C LEU A 128 -6.01 -6.03 9.79
N VAL A 129 -4.80 -6.54 9.56
CA VAL A 129 -3.60 -5.70 9.40
C VAL A 129 -3.71 -4.83 8.15
N GLU A 130 -4.14 -5.41 7.01
CA GLU A 130 -4.38 -4.65 5.78
C GLU A 130 -5.40 -3.53 6.02
N ALA A 131 -6.52 -3.86 6.66
CA ALA A 131 -7.58 -2.90 6.95
C ALA A 131 -7.13 -1.77 7.89
N ALA A 132 -6.42 -2.10 8.96
CA ALA A 132 -5.87 -1.11 9.89
C ALA A 132 -4.84 -0.20 9.22
N VAL A 133 -3.98 -0.76 8.36
CA VAL A 133 -2.99 0.03 7.60
C VAL A 133 -3.68 0.98 6.63
N ILE A 134 -4.70 0.55 5.90
CA ILE A 134 -5.46 1.41 4.97
C ILE A 134 -6.15 2.55 5.73
N ASP A 135 -6.87 2.25 6.82
CA ASP A 135 -7.60 3.25 7.60
C ASP A 135 -6.65 4.30 8.22
N ALA A 136 -5.54 3.86 8.82
CA ALA A 136 -4.52 4.75 9.36
C ALA A 136 -3.84 5.61 8.27
N THR A 137 -3.53 5.00 7.11
CA THR A 137 -2.88 5.70 5.99
C THR A 137 -3.75 6.81 5.42
N LEU A 138 -5.02 6.51 5.15
CA LEU A 138 -5.95 7.51 4.62
C LEU A 138 -6.23 8.61 5.65
N SER A 139 -6.35 8.25 6.93
CA SER A 139 -6.49 9.23 8.01
C SER A 139 -5.30 10.18 8.10
N GLU A 140 -4.06 9.67 7.97
CA GLU A 140 -2.85 10.50 7.95
C GLU A 140 -2.85 11.44 6.73
N LEU A 141 -3.15 10.91 5.54
CA LEU A 141 -3.19 11.68 4.29
C LEU A 141 -4.30 12.72 4.22
N GLU A 142 -5.40 12.55 4.97
CA GLU A 142 -6.45 13.56 5.14
C GLU A 142 -6.05 14.64 6.16
N SER A 143 -5.26 14.27 7.17
CA SER A 143 -4.80 15.19 8.22
C SER A 143 -3.70 16.14 7.77
N VAL A 144 -2.88 15.72 6.80
CA VAL A 144 -1.88 16.57 6.16
C VAL A 144 -2.59 17.40 5.10
N PRO A 145 -2.76 18.74 5.27
CA PRO A 145 -3.29 19.56 4.21
C PRO A 145 -2.37 19.40 2.99
N SER A 146 -2.96 18.98 1.87
CA SER A 146 -2.30 18.82 0.57
C SER A 146 -1.39 20.01 0.29
N ALA A 147 -0.08 19.86 0.52
CA ALA A 147 0.93 20.84 0.13
C ALA A 147 1.26 20.66 -1.35
N ALA A 148 0.23 20.76 -2.19
CA ALA A 148 0.34 20.84 -3.63
C ALA A 148 -0.07 22.27 -4.05
N GLU A 149 0.90 23.19 -3.98
CA GLU A 149 0.99 24.37 -4.84
C GLU A 149 2.13 24.15 -5.85
#